data_AF-A0A7G8EMQ7-F1
#
_entry.id   AF-A0A7G8EMQ7-F1
#
_cell.length_a   1.000
_cell.length_b   1.000
_cell.length_c   1.000
_cell.angle_alpha   90.00
_cell.angle_beta   90.00
_cell.angle_gamma   90.00
#
_symmetry.space_group_name_H-M   'P 1'
#
loop_
_entity.id
_entity.type
_entity.pdbx_description
1 polymer ?
#
loop_
_entity_poly.entity_id
_entity_poly.type
_entity_poly.pdbx_seq_one_letter_code
_entity_poly.pdbx_strand_id
1 'polypeptide(L)' 'MSEDNVVYSPTSPEGKIHSDLQRVDAHVIQPEEYEEIPEITEEDLAEAVIKHPGQPDQPFLAKPTQAP' A
#
# COMPACT_ATOMS: atom_id res chain seq x y z
N MET A 1 -27.39 10.12 -13.22
CA MET A 1 -26.17 9.30 -13.19
C MET A 1 -25.80 9.21 -11.73
N SER A 2 -26.09 8.09 -11.09
CA SER A 2 -25.86 7.91 -9.65
C SER A 2 -24.46 7.34 -9.48
N GLU A 3 -23.65 8.01 -8.69
CA GLU A 3 -22.24 7.70 -8.49
C GLU A 3 -22.15 6.58 -7.45
N ASP A 4 -21.64 5.43 -7.86
CA ASP A 4 -21.36 4.31 -6.96
C ASP A 4 -20.24 4.73 -5.99
N ASN A 5 -20.61 5.05 -4.75
CA ASN A 5 -19.66 5.25 -3.65
C ASN A 5 -18.94 3.92 -3.38
N VAL A 6 -17.77 3.73 -4.01
CA VAL A 6 -16.89 2.59 -3.71
C VAL A 6 -16.23 2.86 -2.36
N VAL A 7 -16.90 2.40 -1.30
CA VAL A 7 -16.33 2.30 0.04
C VAL A 7 -15.37 1.11 0.02
N TYR A 8 -14.06 1.38 0.02
CA TYR A 8 -13.07 0.32 0.23
C TYR A 8 -13.14 -0.12 1.70
N SER A 9 -13.86 -1.22 1.94
CA SER A 9 -13.90 -1.89 3.25
C SER A 9 -12.85 -3.01 3.28
N PRO A 10 -11.83 -2.96 4.16
CA PRO A 10 -10.82 -4.01 4.27
C PRO A 10 -11.34 -5.31 4.89
N THR A 11 -12.62 -5.36 5.27
CA THR A 11 -13.24 -6.51 5.92
C THR A 11 -14.63 -6.78 5.37
N SER A 12 -14.91 -8.05 5.06
CA SER A 12 -16.22 -8.53 4.62
C SER A 12 -17.31 -8.14 5.63
N PRO A 13 -18.48 -7.62 5.20
CA PRO A 13 -19.54 -7.16 6.09
C PRO A 13 -20.21 -8.28 6.92
N GLU A 14 -20.01 -9.56 6.56
CA GLU A 14 -20.83 -10.67 7.10
C GLU A 14 -20.10 -11.69 7.97
N GLY A 15 -18.82 -11.52 8.27
CA GLY A 15 -18.18 -12.44 9.21
C GLY A 15 -16.68 -12.42 9.17
N LYS A 16 -16.09 -12.88 10.27
CA LYS A 16 -14.66 -13.12 10.46
C LYS A 16 -14.02 -13.59 9.15
N ILE A 17 -12.90 -12.96 8.81
CA ILE A 17 -11.98 -13.41 7.76
C ILE A 17 -11.82 -14.92 7.93
N HIS A 18 -12.41 -15.71 7.01
CA HIS A 18 -12.42 -17.17 7.10
C HIS A 18 -11.06 -17.77 6.72
N SER A 19 -10.15 -16.94 6.21
CA SER A 19 -8.77 -17.33 5.99
C SER A 19 -8.07 -17.55 7.32
N ASP A 20 -7.51 -18.74 7.48
CA ASP A 20 -6.58 -19.06 8.55
C ASP A 20 -5.28 -18.28 8.33
N LEU A 21 -5.23 -17.06 8.85
CA LEU A 21 -4.08 -16.17 8.73
C LEU A 21 -2.85 -16.71 9.45
N GLN A 22 -3.01 -17.52 10.50
CA GLN A 22 -1.87 -18.14 11.19
C GLN A 22 -1.16 -19.13 10.27
N ARG A 23 -1.91 -19.90 9.49
CA ARG A 23 -1.35 -20.81 8.49
C ARG A 23 -0.67 -20.06 7.33
N VAL A 24 -1.19 -18.90 6.94
CA VAL A 24 -0.59 -18.07 5.87
C VAL A 24 0.67 -17.35 6.37
N ASP A 25 0.69 -16.92 7.62
CA ASP A 25 1.82 -16.21 8.25
C ASP A 25 2.92 -17.17 8.75
N ALA A 26 2.69 -18.48 8.72
CA ALA A 26 3.67 -19.48 9.15
C ALA A 26 4.93 -19.56 8.26
N HIS A 27 5.02 -18.76 7.20
CA HIS A 27 6.20 -18.69 6.36
C HIS A 27 7.34 -18.00 7.11
N VAL A 28 8.42 -18.75 7.33
CA VAL A 28 9.66 -18.23 7.91
C VAL A 28 10.65 -18.07 6.78
N ILE A 29 11.03 -16.82 6.50
CA ILE A 29 12.01 -16.50 5.45
C ILE A 29 13.34 -17.19 5.77
N GLN A 30 13.81 -18.02 4.86
CA GLN A 30 15.09 -18.70 4.95
C GLN A 30 16.23 -17.79 4.43
N PRO A 31 17.46 -17.94 4.93
CA PRO A 31 18.60 -17.14 4.47
C PRO A 31 18.82 -17.20 2.95
N GLU A 32 18.59 -18.37 2.34
CA GLU A 32 18.81 -18.58 0.90
C GLU A 32 17.82 -17.80 0.04
N GLU A 33 16.63 -17.47 0.57
CA GLU A 33 15.63 -16.65 -0.12
C GLU A 33 16.12 -15.19 -0.30
N TYR A 34 17.10 -14.74 0.50
CA TYR A 34 17.74 -13.44 0.29
C TYR A 34 18.71 -13.43 -0.88
N GLU A 35 19.23 -14.60 -1.29
CA GLU A 35 20.15 -14.71 -2.44
C GLU A 35 19.42 -14.51 -3.78
N GLU A 36 18.10 -14.67 -3.80
CA GLU A 36 17.25 -14.42 -4.96
C GLU A 36 16.87 -12.94 -5.13
N ILE A 37 17.15 -12.10 -4.12
CA ILE A 37 16.83 -10.67 -4.17
C ILE A 37 17.75 -9.98 -5.18
N PRO A 38 17.20 -9.16 -6.09
CA PRO A 38 18.03 -8.41 -7.03
C PRO A 38 18.97 -7.44 -6.30
N GLU A 39 20.19 -7.32 -6.81
CA GLU A 39 21.14 -6.31 -6.34
C GLU A 39 20.63 -4.91 -6.68
N ILE A 40 20.75 -3.97 -5.73
CA ILE A 40 20.40 -2.57 -5.96
C ILE A 40 21.50 -1.92 -6.79
N THR A 41 21.13 -1.44 -7.98
CA THR A 41 22.07 -0.83 -8.93
C THR A 41 22.08 0.70 -8.84
N GLU A 42 23.09 1.34 -9.42
CA GLU A 42 23.15 2.80 -9.55
C GLU A 42 22.03 3.35 -10.45
N GLU A 43 21.55 2.55 -11.40
CA GLU A 43 20.42 2.89 -12.27
C GLU A 43 19.13 3.00 -11.44
N ASP A 44 18.92 2.08 -10.49
CA ASP A 44 17.80 2.13 -9.54
C ASP A 44 17.88 3.35 -8.61
N LEU A 45 19.10 3.70 -8.17
CA LEU A 45 19.32 4.87 -7.33
C LEU A 45 19.10 6.18 -8.08
N ALA A 46 19.41 6.23 -9.38
CA ALA A 46 19.18 7.41 -10.20
C ALA A 46 17.68 7.73 -10.35
N GLU A 47 16.82 6.72 -10.30
CA GLU A 47 15.36 6.86 -10.39
C GLU A 47 14.66 6.92 -9.02
N ALA A 48 15.40 6.81 -7.92
CA ALA A 48 14.84 6.70 -6.58
C ALA A 48 14.10 7.98 -6.12
N VAL A 49 12.96 7.80 -5.44
CA VAL A 49 12.16 8.89 -4.85
C VAL A 49 12.28 8.89 -3.33
N ILE A 50 12.76 10.00 -2.76
CA ILE A 50 12.89 10.16 -1.30
C ILE A 50 11.55 10.61 -0.72
N LYS A 51 10.95 9.75 0.12
CA LYS A 51 9.73 10.07 0.88
C LYS A 51 10.06 10.33 2.34
N HIS A 52 9.50 11.42 2.88
CA HIS A 52 9.71 11.81 4.26
C HIS A 52 8.52 11.35 5.12
N PRO A 53 8.75 10.63 6.23
CA PRO A 53 7.67 10.15 7.07
C PRO A 53 6.86 11.33 7.64
N GLY A 54 5.53 11.23 7.58
CA GLY A 54 4.61 12.27 8.04
C GLY A 54 4.38 13.41 7.05
N GLN A 55 5.03 13.40 5.89
CA GLN A 55 4.68 14.31 4.79
C GLN A 55 3.83 13.58 3.75
N PRO A 56 2.70 14.17 3.32
CA PRO A 56 1.97 13.63 2.18
C PRO A 56 2.86 13.71 0.94
N ASP A 57 2.88 12.64 0.14
CA ASP A 57 3.33 12.73 -1.24
C ASP A 57 2.51 13.85 -1.91
N GLN A 58 3.15 14.89 -2.44
CA GLN A 58 2.48 16.14 -2.84
C GLN A 58 1.44 15.93 -3.98
N PRO A 59 0.49 16.86 -4.22
CA PRO A 59 -0.22 17.71 -3.26
C PRO A 59 -1.74 17.43 -3.27
N PHE A 60 -2.38 17.57 -2.11
CA PHE A 60 -3.83 17.77 -2.06
C PHE A 60 -4.14 19.22 -2.49
N LEU A 61 -4.80 19.39 -3.65
CA LEU A 61 -5.50 20.63 -4.00
C LEU A 61 -6.97 20.49 -3.60
N ALA A 62 -7.37 21.06 -2.45
CA ALA A 62 -8.77 21.41 -2.27
C ALA A 62 -9.14 22.47 -3.30
N LYS A 63 -10.16 22.20 -4.11
CA LYS A 63 -10.83 23.27 -4.87
C LYS A 63 -11.50 24.22 -3.85
N PRO A 64 -11.44 25.54 -4.07
CA PRO A 64 -12.01 26.51 -3.14
C PRO A 64 -13.50 26.25 -2.98
N THR A 65 -13.97 26.27 -1.74
CA THR A 65 -15.39 26.36 -1.41
C THR A 65 -16.00 27.57 -2.11
N GLN A 66 -16.77 27.33 -3.17
CA GLN A 66 -17.63 28.30 -3.85
C GLN A 66 -19.04 27.70 -3.77
N ALA A 67 -20.10 28.34 -3.28
CA ALA A 67 -20.45 29.72 -2.93
C ALA A 67 -21.57 29.65 -1.84
N PRO A 68 -22.02 30.78 -1.24
CA PRO A 68 -23.17 30.82 -0.34
C PRO A 68 -24.49 30.39 -0.99
#